data_AF-A0A2E5VZR8-F1
#
_entry.id   AF-A0A2E5VZR8-F1
#
_cell.length_a   1.000
_cell.length_b   1.000
_cell.length_c   1.000
_cell.angle_alpha   90.00
_cell.angle_beta   90.00
_cell.angle_gamma   90.00
#
_symmetry.space_group_name_H-M   'P 1'
#
loop_
_entity.id
_entity.type
_entity.pdbx_description
1 polymer ?
#
loop_
_entity_poly.entity_id
_entity_poly.type
_entity_poly.pdbx_seq_one_letter_code
_entity_poly.pdbx_strand_id
1 'polypeptide(L)'
;MVGTPTCVERGIEQLAKHPDGMLRSFSSPSTLPHFLLLVFVSALLYVTMKIDIWGSENRSGVVFLSLSMSYFLAAIIAPSKLGVRILRVNHDGGGILNSSYWTQSLQKLIPIILASAIFSTLMISQLGSENIKFVKFLLAFLFVAMSIFQALSLNYGWVIYARKISKKERPSRNGGAYLLTKILLSFVVFTPLVWWFGYQAGSPSESSIIDNLYWILFLVVASLLIFISDKRTKKIRDSEGVDGRALDRLAFLIVITACWHLLSAWRRSPVVAEKTTGSMMIEEAILMSVSILLAVWSMANRGRKNNWKFFQGQSAVFWGIGFGFAYAGSISSLTALSEGTLLTTTAIGHGLTALVMIGIIPITVSWVGPPNVYKEEDGGGLVGFVDPSDEIQNEENIQNIPEKQIEEDEIELLD
;
A
#
# COMPACT_ATOMS: atom_id res chain seq x y z
N MET A 1 24.36 -36.50 15.13
CA MET A 1 23.54 -36.06 16.29
C MET A 1 22.28 -35.43 15.76
N VAL A 2 21.13 -36.03 16.05
CA VAL A 2 19.81 -35.64 15.53
C VAL A 2 19.25 -34.54 16.44
N GLY A 3 19.14 -33.32 15.93
CA GLY A 3 18.55 -32.19 16.67
C GLY A 3 17.04 -32.37 16.83
N THR A 4 16.55 -32.22 18.06
CA THR A 4 15.14 -32.45 18.42
C THR A 4 14.20 -31.37 17.84
N PRO A 5 12.92 -31.70 17.55
CA PRO A 5 11.94 -30.80 16.92
C PRO A 5 11.61 -29.53 17.72
N THR A 6 11.87 -29.56 19.03
CA THR A 6 11.47 -28.55 20.02
C THR A 6 12.17 -27.20 19.89
N CYS A 7 13.28 -27.12 19.15
CA CYS A 7 14.00 -25.85 18.93
C CYS A 7 13.46 -25.07 17.71
N VAL A 8 12.85 -25.76 16.74
CA VAL A 8 12.25 -25.15 15.55
C VAL A 8 10.88 -24.55 15.89
N GLU A 9 10.10 -25.22 16.74
CA GLU A 9 8.81 -24.69 17.23
C GLU A 9 8.97 -23.41 18.03
N ARG A 10 9.97 -23.34 18.92
CA ARG A 10 10.25 -22.14 19.71
C ARG A 10 10.69 -20.93 18.86
N GLY A 11 11.39 -21.17 17.75
CA GLY A 11 11.77 -20.12 16.81
C GLY A 11 10.60 -19.57 15.98
N ILE A 12 9.61 -20.42 15.67
CA ILE A 12 8.39 -20.03 14.96
C ILE A 12 7.44 -19.26 15.89
N GLU A 13 7.37 -19.64 17.17
CA GLU A 13 6.52 -19.01 18.18
C GLU A 13 7.05 -17.63 18.61
N GLN A 14 8.37 -17.44 18.66
CA GLN A 14 8.97 -16.13 18.94
C GLN A 14 8.87 -15.16 17.74
N LEU A 15 8.83 -15.65 16.50
CA LEU A 15 8.59 -14.82 15.31
C LEU A 15 7.16 -14.26 15.26
N ALA A 16 6.23 -14.82 16.04
CA ALA A 16 4.80 -14.52 15.99
C ALA A 16 4.37 -13.32 16.86
N LYS A 17 5.23 -12.79 17.74
CA LYS A 17 4.84 -11.83 18.78
C LYS A 17 5.18 -10.35 18.54
N HIS A 18 5.96 -9.97 17.52
CA HIS A 18 6.42 -8.58 17.37
C HIS A 18 6.16 -7.96 15.98
N PRO A 19 5.73 -6.68 15.92
CA PRO A 19 5.64 -5.91 14.67
C PRO A 19 6.99 -5.73 13.95
N ASP A 20 8.10 -6.03 14.64
CA ASP A 20 9.47 -6.10 14.09
C ASP A 20 9.70 -7.31 13.16
N GLY A 21 8.71 -8.21 13.04
CA GLY A 21 8.82 -9.45 12.27
C GLY A 21 8.91 -9.25 10.75
N MET A 22 8.29 -8.20 10.18
CA MET A 22 8.24 -8.05 8.72
C MET A 22 9.54 -7.46 8.14
N LEU A 23 10.02 -6.34 8.67
CA LEU A 23 11.30 -5.75 8.22
C LEU A 23 12.45 -6.75 8.43
N ARG A 24 12.45 -7.45 9.57
CA ARG A 24 13.40 -8.54 9.84
C ARG A 24 13.22 -9.74 8.90
N SER A 25 12.00 -10.00 8.42
CA SER A 25 11.73 -11.03 7.41
C SER A 25 12.27 -10.64 6.02
N PHE A 26 12.14 -9.38 5.61
CA PHE A 26 12.70 -8.87 4.35
C PHE A 26 14.24 -8.78 4.37
N SER A 27 14.82 -8.43 5.52
CA SER A 27 16.27 -8.41 5.73
C SER A 27 16.84 -9.75 6.20
N SER A 28 16.04 -10.83 6.16
CA SER A 28 16.53 -12.14 6.58
C SER A 28 17.53 -12.69 5.54
N PRO A 29 18.70 -13.23 5.94
CA PRO A 29 19.65 -13.80 4.99
C PRO A 29 19.04 -14.94 4.15
N SER A 30 17.97 -15.57 4.63
CA SER A 30 17.26 -16.62 3.88
C SER A 30 16.59 -16.13 2.59
N THR A 31 16.17 -14.86 2.52
CA THR A 31 15.40 -14.29 1.39
C THR A 31 16.04 -13.04 0.78
N LEU A 32 17.10 -12.51 1.40
CA LEU A 32 17.87 -11.38 0.90
C LEU A 32 18.30 -11.48 -0.57
N PRO A 33 18.74 -12.63 -1.11
CA PRO A 33 19.14 -12.72 -2.52
C PRO A 33 18.03 -12.35 -3.49
N HIS A 34 16.77 -12.68 -3.15
CA HIS A 34 15.62 -12.35 -3.98
C HIS A 34 15.32 -10.85 -3.95
N PHE A 35 15.48 -10.21 -2.79
CA PHE A 35 15.35 -8.76 -2.66
C PHE A 35 16.47 -8.02 -3.43
N LEU A 36 17.71 -8.49 -3.35
CA LEU A 36 18.82 -7.95 -4.13
C LEU A 36 18.58 -8.12 -5.64
N LEU A 37 18.03 -9.25 -6.07
CA LEU A 37 17.63 -9.47 -7.45
C LEU A 37 16.61 -8.42 -7.90
N LEU A 38 15.59 -8.11 -7.09
CA LEU A 38 14.62 -7.06 -7.39
C LEU A 38 15.29 -5.71 -7.66
N VAL A 39 16.13 -5.25 -6.73
CA VAL A 39 16.80 -3.95 -6.85
C VAL A 39 17.72 -3.92 -8.08
N PHE A 40 18.58 -4.92 -8.22
CA PHE A 40 19.58 -4.96 -9.28
C PHE A 40 18.96 -5.12 -10.67
N VAL A 41 18.06 -6.11 -10.84
CA VAL A 41 17.45 -6.40 -12.15
C VAL A 41 16.51 -5.27 -12.56
N SER A 42 15.77 -4.66 -11.64
CA SER A 42 14.90 -3.52 -11.98
C SER A 42 15.71 -2.32 -12.45
N ALA A 43 16.83 -2.00 -11.78
CA ALA A 43 17.73 -0.94 -12.20
C ALA A 43 18.34 -1.22 -13.58
N LEU A 44 18.82 -2.44 -13.79
CA LEU A 44 19.40 -2.85 -15.08
C LEU A 44 18.38 -2.76 -16.22
N LEU A 45 17.19 -3.34 -16.02
CA LEU A 45 16.12 -3.34 -17.03
C LEU A 45 15.64 -1.92 -17.35
N TYR A 46 15.52 -1.06 -16.33
CA TYR A 46 15.16 0.36 -16.53
C TYR A 46 16.20 1.07 -17.40
N VAL A 47 17.49 0.88 -17.10
CA VAL A 47 18.58 1.47 -17.89
C VAL A 47 18.53 0.95 -19.32
N THR A 48 18.41 -0.36 -19.54
CA THR A 48 18.35 -0.94 -20.89
C THR A 48 17.17 -0.43 -21.70
N MET A 49 16.00 -0.27 -21.07
CA MET A 49 14.83 0.33 -21.72
C MET A 49 15.07 1.77 -22.14
N LYS A 50 15.70 2.57 -21.27
CA LYS A 50 15.93 3.99 -21.53
C LYS A 50 16.89 4.24 -22.68
N ILE A 51 17.89 3.38 -22.85
CA ILE A 51 18.90 3.49 -23.92
C ILE A 51 18.53 2.68 -25.17
N ASP A 52 17.36 2.04 -25.17
CA ASP A 52 16.84 1.13 -26.19
C ASP A 52 17.89 0.20 -26.81
N ILE A 53 18.67 -0.46 -25.95
CA ILE A 53 19.60 -1.51 -26.38
C ILE A 53 18.78 -2.63 -27.02
N TRP A 54 18.92 -2.85 -28.33
CA TRP A 54 18.39 -4.01 -29.06
C TRP A 54 16.85 -4.11 -29.11
N GLY A 55 16.15 -2.97 -29.20
CA GLY A 55 14.69 -2.95 -29.20
C GLY A 55 14.09 -3.43 -27.86
N SER A 56 14.86 -3.25 -26.77
CA SER A 56 14.49 -3.69 -25.43
C SER A 56 13.38 -2.84 -24.83
N GLU A 57 13.05 -1.69 -25.42
CA GLU A 57 11.90 -0.87 -25.01
C GLU A 57 10.59 -1.70 -24.99
N ASN A 58 10.40 -2.57 -25.99
CA ASN A 58 9.21 -3.41 -26.09
C ASN A 58 9.34 -4.72 -25.30
N ARG A 59 10.56 -5.26 -25.16
CA ARG A 59 10.79 -6.60 -24.58
C ARG A 59 10.96 -6.57 -23.07
N SER A 60 11.49 -5.50 -22.50
CA SER A 60 11.77 -5.42 -21.06
C SER A 60 10.50 -5.39 -20.21
N GLY A 61 9.40 -4.82 -20.71
CA GLY A 61 8.09 -4.90 -20.06
C GLY A 61 7.61 -6.35 -19.89
N VAL A 62 7.88 -7.20 -20.90
CA VAL A 62 7.60 -8.64 -20.82
C VAL A 62 8.43 -9.31 -19.74
N VAL A 63 9.72 -8.94 -19.62
CA VAL A 63 10.61 -9.47 -18.58
C VAL A 63 10.15 -9.07 -17.18
N PHE A 64 9.78 -7.80 -16.97
CA PHE A 64 9.24 -7.34 -15.69
C PHE A 64 7.96 -8.10 -15.29
N LEU A 65 7.03 -8.26 -16.23
CA LEU A 65 5.80 -9.01 -15.99
C LEU A 65 6.09 -10.49 -15.70
N SER A 66 7.04 -11.09 -16.42
CA SER A 66 7.46 -12.49 -16.22
C SER A 66 8.12 -12.71 -14.86
N LEU A 67 8.96 -11.78 -14.41
CA LEU A 67 9.55 -11.80 -13.08
C LEU A 67 8.48 -11.69 -12.00
N SER A 68 7.53 -10.76 -12.16
CA SER A 68 6.38 -10.62 -11.25
C SER A 68 5.58 -11.92 -11.14
N MET A 69 5.19 -12.52 -12.27
CA MET A 69 4.47 -13.80 -12.30
C MET A 69 5.27 -14.94 -11.65
N SER A 70 6.58 -14.99 -11.89
CA SER A 70 7.47 -15.98 -11.26
C SER A 70 7.50 -15.84 -9.75
N TYR A 71 7.51 -14.62 -9.24
CA TYR A 71 7.49 -14.34 -7.80
C TYR A 71 6.13 -14.61 -7.16
N PHE A 72 5.02 -14.38 -7.86
CA PHE A 72 3.69 -14.80 -7.40
C PHE A 72 3.58 -16.33 -7.31
N LEU A 73 4.10 -17.05 -8.31
CA LEU A 73 4.18 -18.52 -8.25
C LEU A 73 5.09 -18.98 -7.09
N ALA A 74 6.23 -18.31 -6.91
CA ALA A 74 7.13 -18.57 -5.80
C ALA A 74 6.45 -18.38 -4.44
N ALA A 75 5.62 -17.34 -4.29
CA ALA A 75 4.84 -17.10 -3.09
C ALA A 75 3.83 -18.24 -2.81
N ILE A 76 3.17 -18.76 -3.84
CA ILE A 76 2.27 -19.92 -3.69
C ILE A 76 3.04 -21.17 -3.25
N ILE A 77 4.24 -21.40 -3.77
CA ILE A 77 5.04 -22.60 -3.48
C ILE A 77 5.84 -22.45 -2.17
N ALA A 78 6.16 -21.23 -1.73
CA ALA A 78 7.05 -20.94 -0.61
C ALA A 78 6.67 -21.60 0.74
N PRO A 79 5.38 -21.82 1.08
CA PRO A 79 5.00 -22.54 2.30
C PRO A 79 5.27 -24.06 2.24
N SER A 80 5.48 -24.63 1.05
CA SER A 80 5.72 -26.07 0.87
C SER A 80 7.16 -26.47 1.20
N LYS A 81 7.40 -27.76 1.50
CA LYS A 81 8.75 -28.32 1.68
C LYS A 81 9.65 -28.06 0.46
N LEU A 82 9.05 -28.12 -0.73
CA LEU A 82 9.74 -27.84 -2.00
C LEU A 82 10.18 -26.38 -2.07
N GLY A 83 9.28 -25.44 -1.76
CA GLY A 83 9.57 -24.00 -1.75
C GLY A 83 10.67 -23.63 -0.76
N VAL A 84 10.65 -24.22 0.45
CA VAL A 84 11.73 -24.03 1.43
C VAL A 84 13.08 -24.49 0.87
N ARG A 85 13.14 -25.63 0.20
CA ARG A 85 14.41 -26.17 -0.34
C ARG A 85 14.94 -25.38 -1.54
N ILE A 86 14.05 -24.95 -2.42
CA ILE A 86 14.39 -24.40 -3.74
C ILE A 86 14.58 -22.88 -3.70
N LEU A 87 13.81 -22.17 -2.86
CA LEU A 87 13.77 -20.70 -2.84
C LEU A 87 14.49 -20.09 -1.63
N ARG A 88 14.97 -20.90 -0.67
CA ARG A 88 15.58 -20.35 0.56
C ARG A 88 17.04 -20.75 0.67
N VAL A 89 17.86 -19.79 1.07
CA VAL A 89 19.25 -20.03 1.42
C VAL A 89 19.32 -20.51 2.86
N ASN A 90 19.91 -21.67 3.08
CA ASN A 90 20.31 -22.09 4.41
C ASN A 90 21.68 -21.47 4.71
N HIS A 91 21.78 -20.73 5.81
CA HIS A 91 22.96 -19.89 6.07
C HIS A 91 23.78 -20.34 7.28
N ASP A 92 23.58 -21.55 7.82
CA ASP A 92 24.40 -22.27 8.82
C ASP A 92 25.15 -21.38 9.84
N GLY A 93 24.51 -20.30 10.32
CA GLY A 93 25.11 -19.29 11.21
C GLY A 93 26.10 -18.29 10.58
N GLY A 94 26.76 -18.59 9.46
CA GLY A 94 27.78 -17.74 8.83
C GLY A 94 27.27 -16.54 8.03
N GLY A 95 26.00 -16.55 7.62
CA GLY A 95 25.33 -15.39 7.00
C GLY A 95 25.99 -14.84 5.74
N ILE A 96 25.84 -13.53 5.52
CA ILE A 96 26.21 -12.81 4.28
C ILE A 96 27.75 -12.70 4.08
N LEU A 97 28.52 -12.87 5.15
CA LEU A 97 29.98 -12.73 5.14
C LEU A 97 30.71 -13.98 4.59
N ASN A 98 30.01 -15.10 4.43
CA ASN A 98 30.59 -16.33 3.90
C ASN A 98 30.51 -16.34 2.35
N SER A 99 31.61 -16.66 1.67
CA SER A 99 31.60 -16.81 0.20
C SER A 99 30.65 -17.92 -0.27
N SER A 100 30.51 -19.01 0.51
CA SER A 100 29.59 -20.11 0.18
C SER A 100 28.12 -19.70 0.26
N TYR A 101 27.79 -18.64 1.01
CA TYR A 101 26.44 -18.10 1.04
C TYR A 101 26.06 -17.48 -0.31
N TRP A 102 26.98 -16.78 -0.97
CA TRP A 102 26.72 -16.14 -2.26
C TRP A 102 26.56 -17.15 -3.40
N THR A 103 27.35 -18.23 -3.39
CA THR A 103 27.18 -19.31 -4.37
C THR A 103 25.85 -20.03 -4.19
N GLN A 104 25.46 -20.33 -2.95
CA GLN A 104 24.13 -20.89 -2.65
C GLN A 104 23.01 -19.91 -3.00
N SER A 105 23.20 -18.61 -2.74
CA SER A 105 22.25 -17.57 -3.10
C SER A 105 21.96 -17.56 -4.60
N LEU A 106 23.01 -17.59 -5.43
CA LEU A 106 22.85 -17.68 -6.89
C LEU A 106 22.07 -18.93 -7.30
N GLN A 107 22.33 -20.08 -6.68
CA GLN A 107 21.59 -21.32 -6.96
C GLN A 107 20.09 -21.19 -6.63
N LYS A 108 19.71 -20.46 -5.57
CA LYS A 108 18.30 -20.24 -5.21
C LYS A 108 17.58 -19.24 -6.11
N LEU A 109 18.32 -18.46 -6.91
CA LEU A 109 17.75 -17.56 -7.92
C LEU A 109 17.45 -18.27 -9.24
N ILE A 110 18.17 -19.35 -9.58
CA ILE A 110 17.99 -20.12 -10.83
C ILE A 110 16.52 -20.49 -11.11
N PRO A 111 15.74 -21.03 -10.15
CA PRO A 111 14.35 -21.40 -10.39
C PRO A 111 13.47 -20.21 -10.82
N ILE A 112 13.71 -19.03 -10.23
CA ILE A 112 12.99 -17.80 -10.57
C ILE A 112 13.40 -17.31 -11.95
N ILE A 113 14.70 -17.30 -12.26
CA ILE A 113 15.22 -16.87 -13.55
C ILE A 113 14.69 -17.78 -14.66
N LEU A 114 14.69 -19.10 -14.43
CA LEU A 114 14.18 -20.08 -15.38
C LEU A 114 12.67 -19.93 -15.59
N ALA A 115 11.89 -19.81 -14.52
CA ALA A 115 10.44 -19.56 -14.61
C ALA A 115 10.15 -18.27 -15.38
N SER A 116 10.91 -17.20 -15.10
CA SER A 116 10.77 -15.92 -15.79
C SER A 116 11.14 -16.03 -17.27
N ALA A 117 12.21 -16.75 -17.61
CA ALA A 117 12.59 -16.99 -18.99
C ALA A 117 11.49 -17.76 -19.74
N ILE A 118 10.92 -18.80 -19.12
CA ILE A 118 9.80 -19.56 -19.68
C ILE A 118 8.59 -18.65 -19.91
N PHE A 119 8.16 -17.87 -18.91
CA PHE A 119 7.05 -16.93 -19.08
C PHE A 119 7.33 -15.89 -20.18
N SER A 120 8.55 -15.35 -20.23
CA SER A 120 8.93 -14.39 -21.26
C SER A 120 8.89 -15.00 -22.66
N THR A 121 9.44 -16.20 -22.84
CA THR A 121 9.40 -16.92 -24.12
C THR A 121 7.98 -17.25 -24.53
N LEU A 122 7.15 -17.75 -23.60
CA LEU A 122 5.74 -18.03 -23.87
C LEU A 122 5.01 -16.75 -24.30
N MET A 123 5.13 -15.67 -23.55
CA MET A 123 4.49 -14.38 -23.89
C MET A 123 4.95 -13.86 -25.26
N ILE A 124 6.26 -13.88 -25.56
CA ILE A 124 6.79 -13.41 -26.86
C ILE A 124 6.30 -14.31 -28.00
N SER A 125 6.30 -15.63 -27.81
CA SER A 125 5.86 -16.58 -28.85
C SER A 125 4.36 -16.52 -29.15
N GLN A 126 3.53 -16.26 -28.14
CA GLN A 126 2.07 -16.26 -28.27
C GLN A 126 1.50 -14.91 -28.73
N LEU A 127 2.08 -13.78 -28.27
CA LEU A 127 1.54 -12.46 -28.61
C LEU A 127 1.97 -11.99 -30.01
N GLY A 128 3.08 -12.46 -30.56
CA GLY A 128 3.63 -11.89 -31.81
C GLY A 128 4.11 -10.44 -31.62
N SER A 129 4.89 -9.91 -32.57
CA SER A 129 5.56 -8.61 -32.39
C SER A 129 4.60 -7.41 -32.24
N GLU A 130 3.41 -7.47 -32.86
CA GLU A 130 2.45 -6.37 -32.81
C GLU A 130 1.66 -6.32 -31.50
N ASN A 131 1.32 -7.47 -30.90
CA ASN A 131 0.54 -7.50 -29.66
C ASN A 131 1.39 -7.35 -28.39
N ILE A 132 2.73 -7.26 -28.49
CA ILE A 132 3.59 -6.93 -27.33
C ILE A 132 3.19 -5.57 -26.71
N LYS A 133 2.58 -4.67 -27.50
CA LYS A 133 1.97 -3.42 -26.99
C LYS A 133 0.89 -3.67 -25.92
N PHE A 134 0.18 -4.81 -25.97
CA PHE A 134 -0.78 -5.20 -24.94
C PHE A 134 -0.14 -5.35 -23.55
N VAL A 135 1.10 -5.86 -23.48
CA VAL A 135 1.84 -5.97 -22.22
C VAL A 135 2.10 -4.59 -21.62
N LYS A 136 2.38 -3.59 -22.45
CA LYS A 136 2.54 -2.21 -21.99
C LYS A 136 1.22 -1.63 -21.47
N PHE A 137 0.10 -1.88 -22.14
CA PHE A 137 -1.22 -1.48 -21.63
C PHE A 137 -1.59 -2.17 -20.32
N LEU A 138 -1.28 -3.46 -20.18
CA LEU A 138 -1.48 -4.19 -18.94
C LEU A 138 -0.63 -3.59 -17.80
N LEU A 139 0.63 -3.26 -18.06
CA LEU A 139 1.51 -2.59 -17.10
C LEU A 139 1.03 -1.18 -16.75
N ALA A 140 0.48 -0.44 -17.71
CA ALA A 140 -0.16 0.86 -17.44
C ALA A 140 -1.41 0.71 -16.56
N PHE A 141 -2.25 -0.29 -16.81
CA PHE A 141 -3.41 -0.60 -15.97
C PHE A 141 -2.97 -1.02 -14.56
N LEU A 142 -1.92 -1.83 -14.44
CA LEU A 142 -1.33 -2.21 -13.15
C LEU A 142 -0.82 -0.99 -12.38
N PHE A 143 -0.27 0.03 -13.05
CA PHE A 143 0.13 1.28 -12.39
C PHE A 143 -1.05 1.99 -11.71
N VAL A 144 -2.17 2.10 -12.43
CA VAL A 144 -3.42 2.69 -11.93
C VAL A 144 -3.95 1.88 -10.75
N ALA A 145 -4.03 0.56 -10.90
CA ALA A 145 -4.47 -0.35 -9.84
C ALA A 145 -3.58 -0.25 -8.59
N MET A 146 -2.26 -0.18 -8.76
CA MET A 146 -1.30 -0.03 -7.65
C MET A 146 -1.44 1.33 -6.95
N SER A 147 -1.73 2.42 -7.68
CA SER A 147 -1.99 3.74 -7.08
C SER A 147 -3.25 3.72 -6.20
N ILE A 148 -4.32 3.06 -6.66
CA ILE A 148 -5.55 2.86 -5.88
C ILE A 148 -5.26 2.00 -4.64
N PHE A 149 -4.52 0.91 -4.83
CA PHE A 149 -4.18 -0.01 -3.74
C PHE A 149 -3.28 0.65 -2.69
N GLN A 150 -2.35 1.52 -3.10
CA GLN A 150 -1.56 2.34 -2.20
C GLN A 150 -2.43 3.27 -1.35
N ALA A 151 -3.42 3.95 -1.96
CA ALA A 151 -4.38 4.78 -1.23
C ALA A 151 -5.17 3.97 -0.19
N LEU A 152 -5.68 2.80 -0.57
CA LEU A 152 -6.41 1.89 0.33
C LEU A 152 -5.55 1.39 1.49
N SER A 153 -4.31 0.98 1.21
CA SER A 153 -3.36 0.45 2.18
C SER A 153 -2.95 1.50 3.22
N LEU A 154 -2.68 2.75 2.79
CA LEU A 154 -2.37 3.86 3.70
C LEU A 154 -3.57 4.26 4.56
N ASN A 155 -4.77 4.36 3.97
CA ASN A 155 -6.00 4.65 4.70
C ASN A 155 -6.28 3.56 5.76
N TYR A 156 -6.12 2.30 5.41
CA TYR A 156 -6.26 1.18 6.34
C TYR A 156 -5.25 1.23 7.48
N GLY A 157 -3.98 1.58 7.18
CA GLY A 157 -2.96 1.81 8.21
C GLY A 157 -3.38 2.85 9.24
N TRP A 158 -3.98 3.96 8.78
CA TRP A 158 -4.53 4.98 9.67
C TRP A 158 -5.74 4.50 10.47
N VAL A 159 -6.62 3.67 9.90
CA VAL A 159 -7.76 3.07 10.62
C VAL A 159 -7.26 2.19 11.77
N ILE A 160 -6.23 1.37 11.55
CA ILE A 160 -5.63 0.54 12.60
C ILE A 160 -5.05 1.42 13.71
N TYR A 161 -4.35 2.49 13.35
CA TYR A 161 -3.85 3.46 14.30
C TYR A 161 -5.01 4.08 15.12
N ALA A 162 -6.09 4.49 14.46
CA ALA A 162 -7.27 5.07 15.09
C ALA A 162 -7.94 4.08 16.07
N ARG A 163 -8.12 2.82 15.68
CA ARG A 163 -8.65 1.75 16.54
C ARG A 163 -7.80 1.54 17.79
N LYS A 164 -6.47 1.66 17.69
CA LYS A 164 -5.54 1.52 18.82
C LYS A 164 -5.65 2.68 19.82
N ILE A 165 -5.92 3.90 19.35
CA ILE A 165 -6.07 5.09 20.22
C ILE A 165 -7.51 5.34 20.68
N SER A 166 -8.49 4.67 20.07
CA SER A 166 -9.91 4.72 20.38
C SER A 166 -10.20 3.91 21.64
N LYS A 167 -10.21 4.59 22.79
CA LYS A 167 -10.31 3.95 24.12
C LYS A 167 -11.66 4.16 24.80
N LYS A 168 -12.33 5.27 24.51
CA LYS A 168 -13.62 5.62 25.12
C LYS A 168 -14.39 6.54 24.20
N GLU A 169 -15.70 6.53 24.35
CA GLU A 169 -16.58 7.44 23.63
C GLU A 169 -16.28 8.88 24.03
N ARG A 170 -16.08 9.74 23.03
CA ARG A 170 -15.74 11.16 23.24
C ARG A 170 -16.35 11.98 22.12
N PRO A 171 -16.90 13.16 22.43
CA PRO A 171 -17.38 14.06 21.39
C PRO A 171 -16.23 14.52 20.49
N SER A 172 -16.52 14.63 19.20
CA SER A 172 -15.62 15.23 18.20
C SER A 172 -15.33 16.69 18.53
N ARG A 173 -14.13 17.16 18.15
CA ARG A 173 -13.73 18.57 18.26
C ARG A 173 -14.15 19.31 17.01
N ASN A 174 -15.44 19.64 16.95
CA ASN A 174 -16.03 20.35 15.84
C ASN A 174 -16.13 21.86 16.12
N GLY A 175 -16.00 22.66 15.06
CA GLY A 175 -16.10 24.12 15.13
C GLY A 175 -15.01 24.83 14.32
N GLY A 176 -15.25 26.11 14.01
CA GLY A 176 -14.36 26.91 13.19
C GLY A 176 -12.93 27.02 13.76
N ALA A 177 -12.79 27.14 15.08
CA ALA A 177 -11.48 27.22 15.73
C ALA A 177 -10.65 25.94 15.57
N TYR A 178 -11.29 24.76 15.67
CA TYR A 178 -10.60 23.48 15.47
C TYR A 178 -10.23 23.26 14.01
N LEU A 179 -11.09 23.63 13.07
CA LEU A 179 -10.78 23.63 11.64
C LEU A 179 -9.60 24.55 11.34
N LEU A 180 -9.60 25.78 11.87
CA LEU A 180 -8.50 26.73 11.71
C LEU A 180 -7.19 26.15 12.27
N THR A 181 -7.25 25.49 13.43
CA THR A 181 -6.08 24.80 14.01
C THR A 181 -5.54 23.71 13.09
N LYS A 182 -6.41 22.91 12.46
CA LYS A 182 -6.00 21.88 11.47
C LYS A 182 -5.33 22.52 10.25
N ILE A 183 -5.84 23.64 9.75
CA ILE A 183 -5.25 24.39 8.62
C ILE A 183 -3.88 24.98 9.00
N LEU A 184 -3.78 25.64 10.15
CA LEU A 184 -2.51 26.20 10.63
C LEU A 184 -1.46 25.11 10.84
N LEU A 185 -1.84 23.97 11.41
CA LEU A 185 -0.94 22.83 11.57
C LEU A 185 -0.49 22.27 10.22
N SER A 186 -1.37 22.24 9.22
CA SER A 186 -1.01 21.89 7.85
C SER A 186 0.03 22.84 7.27
N PHE A 187 -0.10 24.16 7.49
CA PHE A 187 0.90 25.13 7.05
C PHE A 187 2.25 24.92 7.73
N VAL A 188 2.27 24.65 9.04
CA VAL A 188 3.50 24.32 9.76
C VAL A 188 4.21 23.11 9.14
N VAL A 189 3.46 22.11 8.67
CA VAL A 189 4.02 20.91 8.02
C VAL A 189 4.49 21.20 6.59
N PHE A 190 3.69 21.91 5.79
CA PHE A 190 3.94 22.07 4.36
C PHE A 190 4.81 23.27 3.98
N THR A 191 4.85 24.35 4.77
CA THR A 191 5.67 25.52 4.46
C THR A 191 7.17 25.19 4.35
N PRO A 192 7.79 24.40 5.26
CA PRO A 192 9.18 23.98 5.11
C PRO A 192 9.42 23.14 3.84
N LEU A 193 8.45 22.30 3.46
CA LEU A 193 8.54 21.46 2.26
C LEU A 193 8.40 22.28 0.98
N VAL A 194 7.50 23.27 0.98
CA VAL A 194 7.34 24.24 -0.11
C VAL A 194 8.60 25.09 -0.24
N TRP A 195 9.17 25.55 0.87
CA TRP A 195 10.44 26.27 0.87
C TRP A 195 11.58 25.42 0.27
N TRP A 196 11.70 24.17 0.73
CA TRP A 196 12.74 23.26 0.27
C TRP A 196 12.58 22.86 -1.21
N PHE A 197 11.39 22.41 -1.62
CA PHE A 197 11.16 21.90 -2.98
C PHE A 197 10.88 23.00 -4.00
N GLY A 198 10.22 24.07 -3.60
CA GLY A 198 9.83 25.15 -4.49
C GLY A 198 10.91 26.18 -4.71
N TYR A 199 11.61 26.53 -3.64
CA TYR A 199 12.61 27.60 -3.65
C TYR A 199 14.04 27.08 -3.53
N GLN A 200 14.23 25.74 -3.50
CA GLN A 200 15.55 25.10 -3.37
C GLN A 200 16.35 25.59 -2.16
N ALA A 201 15.63 25.88 -1.05
CA ALA A 201 16.18 26.51 0.15
C ALA A 201 16.76 27.93 -0.05
N GLY A 202 16.44 28.60 -1.17
CA GLY A 202 16.74 30.01 -1.44
C GLY A 202 15.69 30.97 -0.88
N SER A 203 15.82 32.26 -1.23
CA SER A 203 14.89 33.30 -0.79
C SER A 203 13.65 33.37 -1.71
N PRO A 204 12.41 33.29 -1.18
CA PRO A 204 11.20 33.48 -1.98
C PRO A 204 11.11 34.86 -2.65
N SER A 205 11.77 35.87 -2.08
CA SER A 205 11.82 37.23 -2.65
C SER A 205 12.58 37.32 -3.98
N GLU A 206 13.44 36.35 -4.26
CA GLU A 206 14.25 36.30 -5.48
C GLU A 206 13.55 35.47 -6.58
N SER A 207 12.43 34.81 -6.25
CA SER A 207 11.69 33.95 -7.17
C SER A 207 10.66 34.72 -7.98
N SER A 208 10.26 34.16 -9.12
CA SER A 208 9.27 34.80 -9.98
C SER A 208 7.90 34.89 -9.28
N ILE A 209 7.07 35.85 -9.69
CA ILE A 209 5.70 35.99 -9.18
C ILE A 209 4.88 34.72 -9.50
N ILE A 210 5.14 34.10 -10.65
CA ILE A 210 4.45 32.88 -11.10
C ILE A 210 4.79 31.71 -10.16
N ASP A 211 6.06 31.54 -9.80
CA ASP A 211 6.49 30.47 -8.87
C ASP A 211 5.87 30.66 -7.50
N ASN A 212 5.90 31.90 -6.99
CA ASN A 212 5.27 32.27 -5.73
C ASN A 212 3.76 31.95 -5.73
N LEU A 213 3.05 32.35 -6.78
CA LEU A 213 1.62 32.09 -6.93
C LEU A 213 1.32 30.59 -7.04
N TYR A 214 2.16 29.83 -7.73
CA TYR A 214 2.01 28.39 -7.89
C TYR A 214 2.10 27.63 -6.55
N TRP A 215 3.02 28.03 -5.69
CA TRP A 215 3.18 27.44 -4.35
C TRP A 215 2.14 27.92 -3.35
N ILE A 216 1.69 29.18 -3.45
CA ILE A 216 0.53 29.67 -2.68
C ILE A 216 -0.73 28.89 -3.08
N LEU A 217 -0.93 28.63 -4.37
CA LEU A 217 -2.07 27.85 -4.86
C LEU A 217 -2.07 26.44 -4.27
N PHE A 218 -0.91 25.79 -4.13
CA PHE A 218 -0.81 24.51 -3.43
C PHE A 218 -1.34 24.58 -1.98
N LEU A 219 -0.94 25.59 -1.21
CA LEU A 219 -1.39 25.76 0.18
C LEU A 219 -2.90 26.05 0.26
N VAL A 220 -3.44 26.80 -0.70
CA VAL A 220 -4.89 27.03 -0.83
C VAL A 220 -5.62 25.72 -1.10
N VAL A 221 -5.15 24.91 -2.07
CA VAL A 221 -5.74 23.61 -2.38
C VAL A 221 -5.66 22.66 -1.17
N ALA A 222 -4.53 22.60 -0.47
CA ALA A 222 -4.38 21.79 0.74
C ALA A 222 -5.37 22.21 1.84
N SER A 223 -5.58 23.51 2.03
CA SER A 223 -6.56 24.06 2.98
C SER A 223 -7.99 23.70 2.58
N LEU A 224 -8.31 23.78 1.28
CA LEU A 224 -9.61 23.39 0.75
C LEU A 224 -9.88 21.90 0.94
N LEU A 225 -8.88 21.03 0.74
CA LEU A 225 -9.01 19.60 0.99
C LEU A 225 -9.28 19.28 2.46
N ILE A 226 -8.65 20.00 3.40
CA ILE A 226 -8.94 19.90 4.83
C ILE A 226 -10.38 20.31 5.11
N PHE A 227 -10.82 21.45 4.56
CA PHE A 227 -12.20 21.94 4.73
C PHE A 227 -13.24 20.94 4.21
N ILE A 228 -13.08 20.46 2.97
CA ILE A 228 -14.00 19.51 2.33
C ILE A 228 -14.05 18.21 3.15
N SER A 229 -12.88 17.70 3.57
CA SER A 229 -12.78 16.45 4.32
C SER A 229 -13.40 16.56 5.71
N ASP A 230 -13.22 17.69 6.39
CA ASP A 230 -13.85 17.95 7.70
C ASP A 230 -15.38 17.93 7.55
N LYS A 231 -15.92 18.63 6.54
CA LYS A 231 -17.36 18.67 6.25
C LYS A 231 -17.92 17.29 5.90
N ARG A 232 -17.24 16.52 5.03
CA ARG A 232 -17.69 15.19 4.58
C ARG A 232 -17.67 14.13 5.67
N THR A 233 -16.78 14.27 6.67
CA THR A 233 -16.64 13.29 7.77
C THR A 233 -17.41 13.68 9.03
N LYS A 234 -17.93 14.91 9.11
CA LYS A 234 -18.55 15.49 10.31
C LYS A 234 -19.63 14.58 10.93
N LYS A 235 -20.57 14.10 10.12
CA LYS A 235 -21.70 13.26 10.58
C LYS A 235 -21.23 11.98 11.30
N ILE A 236 -20.17 11.35 10.80
CA ILE A 236 -19.61 10.12 11.35
C ILE A 236 -18.80 10.40 12.61
N ARG A 237 -18.12 11.56 12.68
CA ARG A 237 -17.36 11.95 13.87
C ARG A 237 -18.25 12.36 15.04
N ASP A 238 -19.45 12.88 14.74
CA ASP A 238 -20.45 13.32 15.71
C ASP A 238 -21.46 12.24 16.09
N SER A 239 -21.38 11.04 15.52
CA SER A 239 -22.31 9.97 15.86
C SER A 239 -22.12 9.51 17.31
N GLU A 240 -23.19 9.03 17.93
CA GLU A 240 -23.09 8.37 19.23
C GLU A 240 -22.37 7.02 19.11
N GLY A 241 -21.78 6.56 20.20
CA GLY A 241 -21.09 5.27 20.28
C GLY A 241 -19.69 5.25 19.65
N VAL A 242 -19.10 6.39 19.28
CA VAL A 242 -17.75 6.47 18.68
C VAL A 242 -16.81 7.41 19.44
N ASP A 243 -15.49 7.17 19.31
CA ASP A 243 -14.48 8.10 19.80
C ASP A 243 -14.20 9.19 18.77
N GLY A 244 -15.03 10.24 18.74
CA GLY A 244 -14.93 11.35 17.79
C GLY A 244 -13.56 12.02 17.75
N ARG A 245 -12.80 12.01 18.86
CA ARG A 245 -11.42 12.54 18.89
C ARG A 245 -10.41 11.65 18.18
N ALA A 246 -10.59 10.32 18.23
CA ALA A 246 -9.78 9.39 17.45
C ALA A 246 -10.09 9.53 15.96
N LEU A 247 -11.37 9.69 15.61
CA LEU A 247 -11.83 9.90 14.23
C LEU A 247 -11.38 11.26 13.66
N ASP A 248 -11.33 12.31 14.48
CA ASP A 248 -10.73 13.61 14.13
C ASP A 248 -9.28 13.48 13.68
N ARG A 249 -8.49 12.75 14.47
CA ARG A 249 -7.07 12.52 14.19
C ARG A 249 -6.91 11.67 12.94
N LEU A 250 -7.71 10.60 12.81
CA LEU A 250 -7.74 9.76 11.62
C LEU A 250 -7.98 10.58 10.35
N ALA A 251 -9.07 11.35 10.32
CA ALA A 251 -9.43 12.16 9.17
C ALA A 251 -8.32 13.17 8.84
N PHE A 252 -7.76 13.83 9.84
CA PHE A 252 -6.66 14.79 9.63
C PHE A 252 -5.40 14.10 9.07
N LEU A 253 -5.00 12.95 9.60
CA LEU A 253 -3.81 12.21 9.16
C LEU A 253 -3.97 11.68 7.72
N ILE A 254 -5.17 11.21 7.36
CA ILE A 254 -5.47 10.83 5.96
C ILE A 254 -5.31 12.04 5.04
N VAL A 255 -5.87 13.20 5.40
CA VAL A 255 -5.77 14.41 4.56
C VAL A 255 -4.35 14.91 4.45
N ILE A 256 -3.57 14.95 5.55
CA ILE A 256 -2.15 15.34 5.50
C ILE A 256 -1.36 14.39 4.60
N THR A 257 -1.61 13.08 4.69
CA THR A 257 -0.95 12.09 3.81
C THR A 257 -1.36 12.28 2.35
N ALA A 258 -2.64 12.56 2.07
CA ALA A 258 -3.12 12.87 0.73
C ALA A 258 -2.52 14.17 0.18
N CYS A 259 -2.39 15.21 1.01
CA CYS A 259 -1.73 16.47 0.64
C CYS A 259 -0.22 16.27 0.39
N TRP A 260 0.44 15.35 1.10
CA TRP A 260 1.82 14.95 0.79
C TRP A 260 1.92 14.28 -0.59
N HIS A 261 1.01 13.37 -0.92
CA HIS A 261 0.94 12.79 -2.27
C HIS A 261 0.62 13.85 -3.33
N LEU A 262 -0.28 14.78 -3.03
CA LEU A 262 -0.58 15.89 -3.93
C LEU A 262 0.64 16.79 -4.12
N LEU A 263 1.39 17.13 -3.07
CA LEU A 263 2.64 17.90 -3.15
C LEU A 263 3.66 17.19 -4.05
N SER A 264 3.78 15.88 -3.90
CA SER A 264 4.64 15.02 -4.71
C SER A 264 4.27 15.09 -6.21
N ALA A 265 2.98 15.10 -6.53
CA ALA A 265 2.49 15.32 -7.89
C ALA A 265 2.69 16.77 -8.37
N TRP A 266 2.39 17.74 -7.50
CA TRP A 266 2.44 19.18 -7.77
C TRP A 266 3.83 19.62 -8.21
N ARG A 267 4.87 19.24 -7.47
CA ARG A 267 6.26 19.58 -7.79
C ARG A 267 6.81 18.88 -9.04
N ARG A 268 6.18 17.79 -9.47
CA ARG A 268 6.54 17.01 -10.67
C ARG A 268 5.75 17.45 -11.91
N SER A 269 4.91 18.48 -11.77
CA SER A 269 4.16 19.01 -12.89
C SER A 269 5.10 19.64 -13.93
N PRO A 270 4.68 19.70 -15.21
CA PRO A 270 5.47 20.34 -16.27
C PRO A 270 5.77 21.82 -16.02
N VAL A 271 5.06 22.46 -15.08
CA VAL A 271 5.21 23.87 -14.72
C VAL A 271 6.46 24.11 -13.86
N VAL A 272 6.86 23.12 -13.05
CA VAL A 272 7.97 23.25 -12.08
C VAL A 272 9.12 22.30 -12.36
N ALA A 273 8.85 21.15 -12.97
CA ALA A 273 9.84 20.09 -13.09
C ALA A 273 10.65 20.21 -14.39
N GLU A 274 11.85 20.78 -14.31
CA GLU A 274 12.79 20.78 -15.44
C GLU A 274 13.61 19.48 -15.53
N LYS A 275 13.92 18.82 -14.40
CA LYS A 275 14.72 17.57 -14.34
C LYS A 275 14.34 16.66 -13.18
N THR A 276 14.53 15.35 -13.35
CA THR A 276 14.45 14.36 -12.27
C THR A 276 15.61 14.56 -11.30
N THR A 277 15.32 14.91 -10.05
CA THR A 277 16.34 15.00 -9.00
C THR A 277 16.46 13.65 -8.28
N GLY A 278 17.67 13.26 -7.85
CA GLY A 278 17.88 12.01 -7.10
C GLY A 278 17.01 11.90 -5.84
N SER A 279 16.72 13.03 -5.18
CA SER A 279 15.81 13.10 -4.03
C SER A 279 14.38 12.67 -4.36
N MET A 280 13.89 12.95 -5.58
CA MET A 280 12.56 12.54 -6.03
C MET A 280 12.48 11.03 -6.26
N MET A 281 13.55 10.40 -6.74
CA MET A 281 13.62 8.95 -6.93
C MET A 281 13.71 8.21 -5.59
N ILE A 282 14.44 8.75 -4.62
CA ILE A 282 14.53 8.20 -3.27
C ILE A 282 13.16 8.27 -2.58
N GLU A 283 12.47 9.40 -2.68
CA GLU A 283 11.12 9.54 -2.12
C GLU A 283 10.13 8.55 -2.73
N GLU A 284 10.15 8.39 -4.07
CA GLU A 284 9.31 7.39 -4.76
C GLU A 284 9.60 5.99 -4.22
N ALA A 285 10.88 5.61 -4.15
CA ALA A 285 11.29 4.29 -3.66
C ALA A 285 10.86 4.06 -2.21
N ILE A 286 10.94 5.07 -1.34
CA ILE A 286 10.53 4.98 0.07
C ILE A 286 9.01 4.85 0.17
N LEU A 287 8.25 5.76 -0.45
CA LEU A 287 6.77 5.74 -0.40
C LEU A 287 6.23 4.42 -0.94
N MET A 288 6.86 3.91 -1.99
CA MET A 288 6.49 2.66 -2.61
C MET A 288 6.89 1.44 -1.79
N SER A 289 8.07 1.47 -1.14
CA SER A 289 8.47 0.41 -0.21
C SER A 289 7.50 0.34 0.96
N VAL A 290 7.10 1.48 1.53
CA VAL A 290 6.11 1.54 2.61
C VAL A 290 4.76 0.99 2.16
N SER A 291 4.30 1.33 0.96
CA SER A 291 3.01 0.85 0.46
C SER A 291 3.00 -0.67 0.20
N ILE A 292 4.06 -1.22 -0.41
CA ILE A 292 4.23 -2.67 -0.55
C ILE A 292 4.26 -3.35 0.81
N LEU A 293 5.04 -2.83 1.77
CA LEU A 293 5.16 -3.43 3.10
C LEU A 293 3.82 -3.44 3.82
N LEU A 294 3.08 -2.32 3.82
CA LEU A 294 1.75 -2.24 4.44
C LEU A 294 0.75 -3.17 3.75
N ALA A 295 0.81 -3.27 2.43
CA ALA A 295 -0.05 -4.15 1.65
C ALA A 295 0.21 -5.63 1.98
N VAL A 296 1.47 -6.03 1.90
CA VAL A 296 1.93 -7.38 2.23
C VAL A 296 1.61 -7.71 3.67
N TRP A 297 1.77 -6.76 4.59
CA TRP A 297 1.40 -6.90 5.99
C TRP A 297 -0.10 -7.09 6.18
N SER A 298 -0.92 -6.28 5.50
CA SER A 298 -2.38 -6.41 5.53
C SER A 298 -2.84 -7.77 5.00
N MET A 299 -2.31 -8.20 3.85
CA MET A 299 -2.55 -9.53 3.29
C MET A 299 -2.11 -10.65 4.23
N ALA A 300 -0.93 -10.52 4.84
CA ALA A 300 -0.41 -11.53 5.76
C ALA A 300 -1.22 -11.64 7.04
N ASN A 301 -1.68 -10.51 7.58
CA ASN A 301 -2.49 -10.49 8.78
C ASN A 301 -3.90 -11.05 8.52
N ARG A 302 -4.50 -10.74 7.37
CA ARG A 302 -5.77 -11.34 6.92
C ARG A 302 -5.63 -12.84 6.69
N GLY A 303 -4.53 -13.25 6.03
CA GLY A 303 -4.20 -14.65 5.82
C GLY A 303 -4.02 -15.42 7.14
N ARG A 304 -3.48 -14.78 8.18
CA ARG A 304 -3.37 -15.36 9.53
C ARG A 304 -4.74 -15.60 10.17
N LYS A 305 -5.64 -14.61 10.09
CA LYS A 305 -7.00 -14.73 10.63
C LYS A 305 -7.80 -15.86 9.96
N ASN A 306 -7.57 -16.09 8.66
CA ASN A 306 -8.29 -17.09 7.87
C ASN A 306 -7.52 -18.43 7.72
N ASN A 307 -6.42 -18.65 8.46
CA ASN A 307 -5.54 -19.84 8.36
C ASN A 307 -4.97 -20.11 6.94
N TRP A 308 -4.85 -19.09 6.10
CA TRP A 308 -4.29 -19.20 4.75
C TRP A 308 -2.75 -19.17 4.79
N LYS A 309 -2.13 -20.34 4.67
CA LYS A 309 -0.66 -20.51 4.73
C LYS A 309 0.09 -19.78 3.60
N PHE A 310 -0.56 -19.49 2.48
CA PHE A 310 0.04 -18.83 1.31
C PHE A 310 0.30 -17.33 1.47
N PHE A 311 -0.32 -16.68 2.47
CA PHE A 311 -0.11 -15.25 2.70
C PHE A 311 0.74 -14.96 3.94
N GLN A 312 1.23 -15.97 4.65
CA GLN A 312 1.90 -15.80 5.94
C GLN A 312 3.44 -15.96 5.87
N GLY A 313 4.14 -15.36 6.83
CA GLY A 313 5.59 -15.53 7.04
C GLY A 313 6.42 -15.13 5.82
N GLN A 314 7.39 -15.97 5.45
CA GLN A 314 8.31 -15.71 4.33
C GLN A 314 7.62 -15.77 2.94
N SER A 315 6.40 -16.32 2.84
CA SER A 315 5.60 -16.21 1.60
C SER A 315 5.24 -14.76 1.27
N ALA A 316 4.97 -13.97 2.32
CA ALA A 316 4.67 -12.55 2.20
C ALA A 316 5.82 -11.77 1.54
N VAL A 317 7.08 -12.17 1.79
CA VAL A 317 8.26 -11.58 1.14
C VAL A 317 8.23 -11.80 -0.38
N PHE A 318 7.90 -13.01 -0.84
CA PHE A 318 7.80 -13.30 -2.28
C PHE A 318 6.65 -12.55 -2.95
N TRP A 319 5.49 -12.43 -2.28
CA TRP A 319 4.41 -11.54 -2.74
C TRP A 319 4.90 -10.11 -2.90
N GLY A 320 5.58 -9.57 -1.88
CA GLY A 320 6.13 -8.21 -1.92
C GLY A 320 7.12 -7.98 -3.07
N ILE A 321 8.00 -8.95 -3.33
CA ILE A 321 8.95 -8.88 -4.44
C ILE A 321 8.23 -8.93 -5.80
N GLY A 322 7.20 -9.76 -5.94
CA GLY A 322 6.36 -9.80 -7.14
C GLY A 322 5.68 -8.45 -7.42
N PHE A 323 5.08 -7.84 -6.40
CA PHE A 323 4.51 -6.49 -6.51
C PHE A 323 5.58 -5.44 -6.84
N GLY A 324 6.79 -5.58 -6.29
CA GLY A 324 7.95 -4.75 -6.63
C GLY A 324 8.28 -4.78 -8.12
N PHE A 325 8.40 -5.98 -8.71
CA PHE A 325 8.65 -6.13 -10.15
C PHE A 325 7.48 -5.62 -11.01
N ALA A 326 6.24 -5.88 -10.60
CA ALA A 326 5.05 -5.40 -11.31
C ALA A 326 5.09 -3.87 -11.45
N TYR A 327 5.33 -3.17 -10.34
CA TYR A 327 5.38 -1.72 -10.35
C TYR A 327 6.63 -1.15 -11.04
N ALA A 328 7.81 -1.73 -10.80
CA ALA A 328 9.03 -1.30 -11.49
C ALA A 328 8.83 -1.41 -13.01
N GLY A 329 8.19 -2.49 -13.47
CA GLY A 329 7.78 -2.67 -14.87
C GLY A 329 6.76 -1.64 -15.34
N SER A 330 5.74 -1.36 -14.52
CA SER A 330 4.71 -0.34 -14.78
C SER A 330 5.31 1.04 -15.01
N ILE A 331 6.16 1.51 -14.09
CA ILE A 331 6.84 2.80 -14.22
C ILE A 331 7.77 2.83 -15.43
N SER A 332 8.57 1.78 -15.61
CA SER A 332 9.54 1.72 -16.71
C SER A 332 8.83 1.75 -18.07
N SER A 333 7.71 1.02 -18.19
CA SER A 333 6.92 0.93 -19.42
C SER A 333 6.11 2.19 -19.71
N LEU A 334 5.54 2.84 -18.70
CA LEU A 334 4.87 4.14 -18.87
C LEU A 334 5.85 5.26 -19.24
N THR A 335 7.04 5.26 -18.65
CA THR A 335 8.11 6.21 -19.01
C THR A 335 8.53 6.04 -20.46
N ALA A 336 8.62 4.80 -20.95
CA ALA A 336 8.93 4.53 -22.35
C ALA A 336 7.79 4.91 -23.31
N LEU A 337 6.52 4.69 -22.92
CA LEU A 337 5.35 4.96 -23.75
C LEU A 337 4.99 6.44 -23.89
N SER A 338 5.20 7.24 -22.85
CA SER A 338 4.58 8.57 -22.77
C SER A 338 5.29 9.64 -23.61
N GLU A 339 6.43 9.35 -24.28
CA GLU A 339 7.46 10.35 -24.63
C GLU A 339 7.83 11.29 -23.46
N GLY A 340 7.33 10.95 -22.27
CA GLY A 340 7.21 11.79 -21.11
C GLY A 340 8.26 11.38 -20.11
N THR A 341 8.78 12.35 -19.37
CA THR A 341 9.76 12.08 -18.34
C THR A 341 9.13 11.22 -17.24
N LEU A 342 9.95 10.41 -16.55
CA LEU A 342 9.59 9.64 -15.34
C LEU A 342 8.74 10.46 -14.34
N LEU A 343 8.93 11.78 -14.33
CA LEU A 343 8.22 12.76 -13.52
C LEU A 343 6.72 12.81 -13.80
N THR A 344 6.30 12.83 -15.07
CA THR A 344 4.88 12.99 -15.41
C THR A 344 4.09 11.73 -15.03
N THR A 345 4.67 10.57 -15.28
CA THR A 345 4.07 9.27 -14.92
C THR A 345 3.89 9.14 -13.41
N THR A 346 4.94 9.43 -12.64
CA THR A 346 4.88 9.37 -11.16
C THR A 346 3.97 10.47 -10.57
N ALA A 347 3.90 11.64 -11.21
CA ALA A 347 2.96 12.69 -10.83
C ALA A 347 1.50 12.24 -10.96
N ILE A 348 1.15 11.58 -12.07
CA ILE A 348 -0.20 11.04 -12.29
C ILE A 348 -0.55 10.01 -11.22
N GLY A 349 0.35 9.08 -10.92
CA GLY A 349 0.12 8.05 -9.89
C GLY A 349 -0.11 8.64 -8.49
N HIS A 350 0.71 9.63 -8.11
CA HIS A 350 0.53 10.33 -6.85
C HIS A 350 -0.74 11.18 -6.79
N GLY A 351 -1.09 11.88 -7.87
CA GLY A 351 -2.33 12.64 -7.98
C GLY A 351 -3.55 11.73 -7.84
N LEU A 352 -3.54 10.58 -8.52
CA LEU A 352 -4.59 9.56 -8.41
C LEU A 352 -4.67 9.00 -6.98
N THR A 353 -3.53 8.68 -6.36
CA THR A 353 -3.47 8.19 -4.97
C THR A 353 -4.13 9.20 -4.01
N ALA A 354 -3.76 10.48 -4.10
CA ALA A 354 -4.34 11.54 -3.28
C ALA A 354 -5.86 11.67 -3.50
N LEU A 355 -6.30 11.62 -4.76
CA LEU A 355 -7.71 11.70 -5.12
C LEU A 355 -8.51 10.54 -4.51
N VAL A 356 -8.00 9.30 -4.62
CA VAL A 356 -8.66 8.12 -4.06
C VAL A 356 -8.74 8.23 -2.54
N MET A 357 -7.65 8.60 -1.86
CA MET A 357 -7.60 8.75 -0.40
C MET A 357 -8.67 9.72 0.12
N ILE A 358 -8.81 10.88 -0.53
CA ILE A 358 -9.83 11.89 -0.20
C ILE A 358 -11.23 11.41 -0.62
N GLY A 359 -11.35 10.74 -1.76
CA GLY A 359 -12.61 10.22 -2.29
C GLY A 359 -13.31 9.30 -1.29
N ILE A 360 -12.56 8.35 -0.72
CA ILE A 360 -13.07 7.32 0.19
C ILE A 360 -12.99 7.70 1.67
N ILE A 361 -12.59 8.93 2.02
CA ILE A 361 -12.39 9.31 3.42
C ILE A 361 -13.62 9.07 4.34
N PRO A 362 -14.88 9.32 3.92
CA PRO A 362 -16.01 9.07 4.81
C PRO A 362 -16.18 7.58 5.12
N ILE A 363 -16.00 6.73 4.11
CA ILE A 363 -16.04 5.27 4.24
C ILE A 363 -14.89 4.79 5.13
N THR A 364 -13.70 5.35 4.97
CA THR A 364 -12.53 4.97 5.77
C THR A 364 -12.72 5.33 7.25
N VAL A 365 -13.32 6.48 7.54
CA VAL A 365 -13.58 6.92 8.93
C VAL A 365 -14.62 6.00 9.61
N SER A 366 -15.62 5.50 8.88
CA SER A 366 -16.60 4.57 9.46
C SER A 366 -16.02 3.20 9.81
N TRP A 367 -14.90 2.79 9.19
CA TRP A 367 -14.25 1.51 9.49
C TRP A 367 -13.65 1.41 10.89
N VAL A 368 -13.56 2.49 11.67
CA VAL A 368 -12.98 2.40 13.03
C VAL A 368 -13.89 1.63 13.98
N GLY A 369 -15.20 1.81 13.88
CA GLY A 369 -16.18 1.21 14.79
C GLY A 369 -16.17 1.81 16.21
N PRO A 370 -16.89 1.20 17.16
CA PRO A 370 -16.99 1.69 18.53
C PRO A 370 -15.64 1.60 19.28
N PRO A 371 -15.43 2.43 20.32
CA PRO A 371 -14.22 2.39 21.13
C PRO A 371 -14.04 1.02 21.79
N ASN A 372 -12.78 0.59 21.91
CA ASN A 372 -12.44 -0.64 22.63
C ASN A 372 -12.60 -0.39 24.14
N VAL A 373 -13.82 -0.51 24.65
CA VAL A 373 -14.14 -0.46 26.08
C VAL A 373 -13.79 -1.82 26.68
N TYR A 374 -12.55 -1.95 27.17
CA TYR A 374 -11.98 -3.11 27.89
C TYR A 374 -11.92 -4.46 27.15
N LYS A 375 -10.72 -4.81 26.69
CA LYS A 375 -10.16 -6.17 26.77
C LYS A 375 -8.67 -6.09 27.10
N GLU A 376 -8.37 -5.85 28.37
CA GLU A 376 -7.14 -6.38 28.99
C GLU A 376 -7.48 -7.78 29.51
N GLU A 377 -7.68 -8.73 28.60
CA GLU A 377 -7.52 -10.18 28.80
C GLU A 377 -7.93 -10.88 27.50
N ASP A 378 -7.12 -11.87 27.13
CA ASP A 378 -7.06 -12.64 25.89
C ASP A 378 -6.53 -11.98 24.61
N GLY A 379 -5.45 -12.58 24.13
CA GLY A 379 -4.66 -12.14 23.00
C GLY A 379 -5.46 -11.98 21.71
N GLY A 380 -5.35 -10.78 21.11
CA GLY A 380 -5.28 -10.63 19.65
C GLY A 380 -6.46 -11.13 18.84
N GLY A 381 -7.70 -11.04 19.33
CA GLY A 381 -8.91 -11.27 18.54
C GLY A 381 -9.51 -9.95 18.04
N LEU A 382 -9.24 -9.57 16.79
CA LEU A 382 -9.87 -8.40 16.15
C LEU A 382 -11.26 -8.76 15.58
N VAL A 383 -12.26 -8.01 16.08
CA VAL A 383 -13.66 -7.95 15.66
C VAL A 383 -13.80 -7.77 14.13
N GLY A 384 -14.87 -8.34 13.58
CA GLY A 384 -15.13 -8.63 12.18
C GLY A 384 -15.00 -7.48 11.18
N PHE A 385 -14.66 -7.86 9.96
CA PHE A 385 -14.88 -7.10 8.74
C PHE A 385 -16.36 -7.31 8.37
N VAL A 386 -17.14 -6.23 8.22
CA VAL A 386 -18.40 -6.29 7.48
C VAL A 386 -18.02 -6.13 6.02
N ASP A 387 -18.31 -7.15 5.21
CA ASP A 387 -18.09 -7.12 3.77
C ASP A 387 -19.10 -6.16 3.14
N PRO A 388 -18.69 -5.19 2.28
CA PRO A 388 -19.65 -4.35 1.55
C PRO A 388 -20.61 -5.15 0.64
N SER A 389 -20.36 -6.44 0.40
CA SER A 389 -21.31 -7.33 -0.28
C SER A 389 -22.45 -7.85 0.60
N ASP A 390 -22.33 -7.77 1.92
CA ASP A 390 -23.33 -8.32 2.86
C ASP A 390 -24.52 -7.36 3.09
N GLU A 391 -24.40 -6.08 2.73
CA GLU A 391 -25.53 -5.13 2.77
C GLU A 391 -26.51 -5.35 1.60
N ILE A 392 -26.08 -5.95 0.49
CA ILE A 392 -26.94 -6.17 -0.68
C ILE A 392 -27.77 -7.46 -0.55
N GLN A 393 -27.34 -8.43 0.26
CA GLN A 393 -28.10 -9.68 0.47
C GLN A 393 -29.13 -9.62 1.61
N ASN A 394 -29.07 -8.62 2.49
CA ASN A 394 -29.98 -8.52 3.64
C ASN A 394 -31.29 -7.77 3.37
N GLU A 395 -31.47 -7.15 2.20
CA GLU A 395 -32.77 -6.55 1.82
C GLU A 395 -33.78 -7.58 1.27
N GLU A 396 -33.35 -8.75 0.80
CA GLU A 396 -34.27 -9.77 0.25
C GLU A 396 -34.87 -10.72 1.31
N ASN A 397 -34.47 -10.63 2.58
CA ASN A 397 -34.94 -11.54 3.64
C ASN A 397 -35.85 -10.90 4.70
N ILE A 398 -36.46 -9.75 4.36
CA ILE A 398 -37.54 -9.12 5.15
C ILE A 398 -38.88 -9.35 4.43
N GLN A 399 -39.19 -10.62 4.14
CA GLN A 399 -40.56 -11.06 3.84
C GLN A 399 -40.76 -12.43 4.48
N ASN A 400 -40.91 -12.45 5.80
CA ASN A 400 -41.59 -13.49 6.56
C ASN A 400 -41.67 -13.04 8.03
N ILE A 401 -42.55 -12.07 8.30
CA ILE A 401 -43.06 -11.86 9.67
C ILE A 401 -44.30 -12.75 9.78
N PRO A 402 -44.38 -13.68 10.74
CA PRO A 402 -45.62 -14.41 11.01
C PRO A 402 -46.66 -13.44 11.55
N GLU A 403 -47.80 -13.41 10.87
CA GLU A 403 -49.02 -12.70 11.24
C GLU A 403 -49.45 -13.13 12.65
N LYS A 404 -49.32 -12.22 13.63
CA LYS A 404 -49.84 -12.44 14.97
C LYS A 404 -51.34 -12.15 14.93
N GLN A 405 -52.14 -13.21 15.04
CA GLN A 405 -53.60 -13.14 15.15
C GLN A 405 -54.01 -12.15 16.25
N ILE A 406 -54.89 -11.24 15.87
CA ILE A 406 -55.65 -10.38 16.77
C ILE A 406 -56.88 -11.22 17.17
N GLU A 407 -56.91 -11.71 18.41
CA GLU A 407 -58.14 -12.17 19.05
C GLU A 407 -58.90 -10.92 19.52
N GLU A 408 -59.95 -10.57 18.79
CA GLU A 408 -61.09 -9.84 19.34
C GLU A 408 -61.97 -10.90 20.04
N ASP A 409 -62.17 -10.79 21.34
CA ASP A 409 -63.40 -11.27 21.99
C ASP A 409 -63.67 -10.51 23.31
N GLU A 410 -64.90 -9.97 23.35
CA GLU A 410 -65.76 -9.60 24.48
C GLU A 410 -65.34 -8.51 25.49
N ILE A 411 -65.85 -7.30 25.24
CA ILE A 411 -66.35 -6.40 26.29
C ILE A 411 -67.75 -6.89 26.67
N GLU A 412 -67.92 -7.49 27.86
CA GLU A 412 -69.20 -7.51 28.55
C GLU A 412 -69.02 -7.46 30.09
N LEU A 413 -69.40 -6.30 30.64
CA LEU A 413 -70.00 -6.01 31.95
C LEU A 413 -69.59 -6.86 33.17
N LEU A 414 -69.15 -6.19 34.25
CA LEU A 414 -69.86 -6.13 35.54
C LEU A 414 -69.15 -5.14 36.51
N ASP A 415 -69.99 -4.29 37.10
CA ASP A 415 -69.84 -3.30 38.18
C ASP A 415 -69.05 -1.99 37.98
#